data_AF-A0A0G1B8Y1-F1
#
_entry.id   AF-A0A0G1B8Y1-F1
#
_cell.length_a   1.000
_cell.length_b   1.000
_cell.length_c   1.000
_cell.angle_alpha   90.00
_cell.angle_beta   90.00
_cell.angle_gamma   90.00
#
_symmetry.space_group_name_H-M   'P 1'
#
loop_
_entity.id
_entity.type
_entity.pdbx_description
1 polymer ?
#
loop_
_entity_poly.entity_id
_entity_poly.type
_entity_poly.pdbx_seq_one_letter_code
_entity_poly.pdbx_strand_id
1 'polypeptide(L)'
;MENKTKKLHISVAELAKILGVSRITVFKRIKKGQIPAEKIGRAYVISMDNVNELTQEAKNGALTGSQKEVIKEAVEKVVKEYGETLRLLGKE
;
A
#
# COMPACT_ATOMS: atom_id res chain seq x y z
N MET A 1 2.06 32.30 20.25
CA MET A 1 0.77 31.67 19.92
C MET A 1 1.06 30.53 18.96
N GLU A 2 0.99 29.31 19.48
CA GLU A 2 1.41 28.07 18.85
C GLU A 2 0.26 27.51 18.00
N ASN A 3 0.26 27.76 16.68
CA ASN A 3 -0.74 27.21 15.77
C ASN A 3 -0.39 25.75 15.43
N LYS A 4 -0.73 24.84 16.35
CA LYS A 4 -0.84 23.40 16.07
C LYS A 4 -1.97 23.15 15.06
N THR A 5 -1.76 22.13 14.24
CA THR A 5 -2.69 21.51 13.25
C THR A 5 -2.78 22.11 11.85
N LYS A 6 -1.65 22.10 11.14
CA LYS A 6 -1.63 22.01 9.68
C LYS A 6 -2.16 20.61 9.28
N LYS A 7 -3.48 20.40 9.28
CA LYS A 7 -4.08 19.24 8.58
C LYS A 7 -3.75 19.45 7.10
N LEU A 8 -2.66 18.83 6.65
CA LEU A 8 -2.22 18.86 5.26
C LEU A 8 -3.24 18.03 4.48
N HIS A 9 -4.13 18.74 3.82
CA HIS A 9 -5.10 18.16 2.93
C HIS A 9 -4.47 18.12 1.53
N ILE A 10 -4.47 16.96 0.89
CA ILE A 10 -3.98 16.82 -0.48
C ILE A 10 -5.13 16.57 -1.45
N SER A 11 -4.95 17.03 -2.67
CA SER A 11 -5.90 16.79 -3.76
C SER A 11 -5.73 15.40 -4.36
N VAL A 12 -6.75 14.93 -5.07
CA VAL A 12 -6.69 13.69 -5.88
C VAL A 12 -5.52 13.70 -6.86
N ALA A 13 -5.18 14.87 -7.42
CA ALA A 13 -4.09 15.01 -8.37
C ALA A 13 -2.71 14.84 -7.71
N GLU A 14 -2.55 15.34 -6.49
CA GLU A 14 -1.32 15.16 -5.71
C GLU A 14 -1.17 13.73 -5.24
N LEU A 15 -2.25 13.12 -4.73
CA LEU A 15 -2.25 11.71 -4.34
C LEU A 15 -1.89 10.79 -5.53
N ALA A 16 -2.39 11.11 -6.73
CA ALA A 16 -2.05 10.39 -7.95
C ALA A 16 -0.54 10.45 -8.26
N LYS A 17 0.10 11.62 -8.07
CA LYS A 17 1.56 11.78 -8.26
C LYS A 17 2.34 10.98 -7.21
N ILE A 18 1.93 11.03 -5.95
CA ILE A 18 2.58 10.31 -4.84
C ILE A 18 2.51 8.80 -5.06
N LEU A 19 1.35 8.30 -5.47
CA LEU A 19 1.14 6.87 -5.71
C LEU A 19 1.65 6.37 -7.06
N GLY A 20 2.05 7.27 -7.98
CA GLY A 20 2.44 6.90 -9.34
C GLY A 20 1.32 6.29 -10.18
N VAL A 21 0.05 6.63 -9.89
CA VAL A 21 -1.13 6.09 -10.60
C VAL A 21 -1.93 7.20 -11.29
N SER A 22 -2.82 6.82 -12.21
CA SER A 22 -3.72 7.78 -12.85
C SER A 22 -4.69 8.40 -11.85
N ARG A 23 -5.09 9.67 -12.08
CA ARG A 23 -6.15 10.35 -11.29
C ARG A 23 -7.46 9.56 -11.29
N ILE A 24 -7.76 8.87 -12.40
CA ILE A 24 -8.94 8.02 -12.56
C ILE A 24 -8.87 6.82 -11.60
N THR A 25 -7.69 6.22 -11.42
CA THR A 25 -7.47 5.13 -10.46
C THR A 25 -7.75 5.60 -9.04
N VAL A 26 -7.20 6.76 -8.64
CA VAL A 26 -7.47 7.35 -7.32
C VAL A 26 -8.96 7.63 -7.14
N PHE A 27 -9.62 8.21 -8.14
CA PHE A 27 -11.06 8.49 -8.09
C PHE A 27 -11.91 7.22 -7.94
N LYS A 28 -11.58 6.15 -8.68
CA LYS A 28 -12.24 4.84 -8.54
C LYS A 28 -12.03 4.25 -7.14
N ARG A 29 -10.83 4.37 -6.58
CA ARG A 29 -10.52 3.89 -5.22
C ARG A 29 -11.28 4.66 -4.14
N ILE A 30 -11.40 5.98 -4.27
CA ILE A 30 -12.23 6.83 -3.41
C ILE A 30 -13.71 6.39 -3.50
N LYS A 31 -14.23 6.20 -4.73
CA LYS A 31 -15.62 5.74 -4.94
C LYS A 31 -15.90 4.35 -4.37
N LYS A 32 -14.89 3.47 -4.36
CA LYS A 32 -14.97 2.14 -3.74
C LYS A 32 -14.80 2.16 -2.21
N GLY A 33 -14.55 3.33 -1.60
CA GLY A 33 -14.29 3.45 -0.16
C GLY A 33 -12.91 2.95 0.26
N GLN A 34 -12.01 2.66 -0.68
CA GLN A 34 -10.64 2.20 -0.40
C GLN A 34 -9.70 3.34 0.01
N ILE A 35 -10.06 4.57 -0.34
CA ILE A 35 -9.30 5.77 0.05
C ILE A 35 -10.29 6.70 0.77
N PRO A 36 -10.14 6.91 2.08
CA PRO A 36 -10.97 7.84 2.82
C PRO A 36 -10.66 9.27 2.35
N ALA A 37 -11.64 9.87 1.67
CA ALA A 37 -11.57 11.23 1.14
C ALA A 37 -12.87 11.98 1.44
N GLU A 38 -12.74 13.25 1.78
CA GLU A 38 -13.84 14.15 2.04
C GLU A 38 -14.20 14.90 0.76
N LYS A 39 -15.51 14.96 0.44
CA LYS A 39 -15.98 15.71 -0.72
C LYS A 39 -16.26 17.15 -0.32
N ILE A 40 -15.43 18.08 -0.81
CA ILE A 40 -15.60 19.52 -0.60
C ILE A 40 -16.01 20.15 -1.92
N GLY A 41 -17.30 20.46 -2.06
CA GLY A 41 -17.89 20.97 -3.29
C GLY A 41 -17.76 20.00 -4.47
N ARG A 42 -16.97 20.38 -5.48
CA ARG A 42 -16.68 19.56 -6.68
C ARG A 42 -15.40 18.73 -6.55
N ALA A 43 -14.59 18.98 -5.53
CA ALA A 43 -13.31 18.32 -5.34
C ALA A 43 -13.39 17.25 -4.24
N TYR A 44 -12.48 16.28 -4.32
CA TYR A 44 -12.22 15.34 -3.23
C TYR A 44 -10.88 15.71 -2.59
N VAL A 45 -10.86 15.68 -1.27
CA VAL A 45 -9.75 16.09 -0.43
C VAL A 45 -9.37 14.92 0.48
N ILE A 46 -8.09 14.59 0.53
CA ILE A 46 -7.57 13.47 1.30
C ILE A 46 -6.68 14.00 2.43
N SER A 47 -6.92 13.55 3.66
CA SER A 47 -6.10 13.89 4.83
C SER A 47 -4.74 13.18 4.77
N MET A 48 -3.64 13.89 5.08
CA MET A 48 -2.28 13.32 5.02
C MET A 48 -2.08 12.07 5.90
N ASP A 49 -2.79 11.96 7.03
CA ASP A 49 -2.78 10.75 7.87
C ASP A 49 -3.13 9.50 7.07
N ASN A 50 -4.27 9.55 6.37
CA ASN A 50 -4.73 8.46 5.50
C ASN A 50 -3.76 8.17 4.36
N VAL A 51 -3.05 9.19 3.87
CA VAL A 51 -2.05 9.03 2.81
C VAL A 51 -0.87 8.23 3.33
N ASN A 52 -0.36 8.53 4.52
CA ASN A 52 0.75 7.78 5.10
C ASN A 52 0.38 6.31 5.32
N GLU A 53 -0.82 6.03 5.83
CA GLU A 53 -1.32 4.66 5.99
C GLU A 53 -1.44 3.93 4.64
N LEU A 54 -2.04 4.57 3.63
CA LEU A 54 -2.13 4.02 2.28
C LEU A 54 -0.77 3.81 1.62
N THR A 55 0.22 4.66 1.92
CA THR A 55 1.57 4.52 1.38
C THR A 55 2.32 3.39 2.08
N GLN A 56 2.10 3.19 3.37
CA GLN A 56 2.63 2.06 4.15
C GLN A 56 1.97 0.74 3.69
N GLU A 57 0.65 0.72 3.49
CA GLU A 57 -0.06 -0.42 2.92
C GLU A 57 0.36 -0.71 1.48
N ALA A 58 0.57 0.31 0.64
CA ALA A 58 1.08 0.13 -0.71
C ALA A 58 2.51 -0.43 -0.72
N LYS A 59 3.36 -0.04 0.24
CA LYS A 59 4.68 -0.64 0.46
C LYS A 59 4.60 -2.07 0.98
N ASN A 60 3.59 -2.40 1.78
CA ASN A 60 3.38 -3.76 2.30
C ASN A 60 2.70 -4.70 1.29
N GLY A 61 1.90 -4.17 0.36
CA GLY A 61 1.17 -4.93 -0.66
C GLY A 61 1.96 -5.15 -1.96
N ALA A 62 2.95 -4.31 -2.24
CA ALA A 62 3.85 -4.49 -3.38
C ALA A 62 5.24 -4.89 -2.86
N LEU A 63 5.52 -6.20 -2.87
CA LEU A 63 6.88 -6.70 -2.64
C LEU A 63 7.82 -5.98 -3.61
N THR A 64 8.68 -5.12 -3.07
CA THR A 64 9.77 -4.50 -3.83
C THR A 64 10.67 -5.61 -4.39
N GLY A 65 11.34 -5.38 -5.52
CA GLY A 65 12.19 -6.39 -6.16
C GLY A 65 13.17 -7.05 -5.16
N SER A 66 13.77 -6.22 -4.30
CA SER A 66 14.68 -6.66 -3.25
C SER A 66 14.02 -7.54 -2.17
N GLN A 67 12.78 -7.26 -1.78
CA GLN A 67 12.06 -8.10 -0.82
C GLN A 67 11.70 -9.47 -1.41
N LYS A 68 11.41 -9.54 -2.72
CA LYS A 68 11.16 -10.82 -3.41
C LYS A 68 12.41 -11.69 -3.43
N GLU A 69 13.58 -11.11 -3.61
CA GLU A 69 14.85 -11.84 -3.60
C GLU A 69 15.14 -12.43 -2.22
N VAL A 70 14.96 -11.65 -1.15
CA VAL A 70 15.14 -12.14 0.23
C VAL A 70 14.18 -13.29 0.54
N ILE A 71 12.91 -13.17 0.15
CA ILE A 71 11.91 -14.23 0.34
C ILE A 71 12.29 -15.46 -0.48
N LYS A 72 12.71 -15.29 -1.74
CA LYS A 72 13.12 -16.41 -2.60
C LYS A 72 14.28 -17.18 -1.98
N GLU A 73 15.30 -16.48 -1.49
CA GLU A 73 16.47 -17.11 -0.87
C GLU A 73 16.09 -17.86 0.41
N ALA A 74 15.21 -17.28 1.24
CA ALA A 74 14.67 -17.96 2.42
C ALA A 74 13.88 -19.22 2.06
N VAL A 75 13.02 -19.16 1.03
CA VAL A 75 12.26 -20.33 0.53
C VAL A 75 13.19 -21.40 0.00
N GLU A 76 14.20 -21.05 -0.81
CA GLU A 76 15.18 -22.02 -1.33
C GLU A 76 15.92 -22.74 -0.20
N LYS A 77 16.30 -22.01 0.86
CA LYS A 77 16.97 -22.58 2.03
C LYS A 77 16.08 -23.57 2.77
N VAL A 78 14.83 -23.21 3.01
CA VAL A 78 13.84 -24.06 3.71
C VAL A 78 13.52 -25.31 2.89
N VAL A 79 13.34 -25.17 1.57
CA VAL A 79 13.09 -26.33 0.68
C VAL A 79 14.32 -27.26 0.65
N LYS A 80 15.54 -26.71 0.68
CA LYS A 80 16.76 -27.51 0.72
C LYS A 80 16.93 -28.27 2.04
N GLU A 81 16.63 -27.64 3.17
CA GLU A 81 16.82 -28.24 4.50
C GLU A 81 15.66 -29.16 4.91
N TYR A 82 14.41 -28.82 4.53
CA TYR A 82 13.20 -29.50 5.02
C TYR A 82 12.31 -30.05 3.90
N GLY A 83 12.78 -30.08 2.65
CA GLY A 83 11.96 -30.46 1.48
C GLY A 83 11.33 -31.84 1.57
N GLU A 84 12.03 -32.83 2.15
CA GLU A 84 11.47 -34.17 2.32
C GLU A 84 10.33 -34.18 3.36
N THR A 85 10.50 -33.50 4.49
CA THR A 85 9.46 -33.34 5.51
C THR A 85 8.24 -32.60 4.95
N LEU A 86 8.46 -31.52 4.21
CA LEU A 86 7.39 -30.78 3.53
C LEU A 86 6.64 -31.67 2.52
N ARG A 87 7.36 -32.53 1.79
CA ARG A 87 6.76 -33.48 0.84
C ARG A 87 5.94 -34.57 1.53
N LEU A 88 6.36 -35.02 2.71
CA LEU A 88 5.62 -36.02 3.49
C LEU A 88 4.34 -35.43 4.08
N LEU A 89 4.40 -34.21 4.62
CA LEU A 89 3.24 -33.50 5.16
C LEU A 89 2.20 -33.15 4.09
N GLY A 90 2.61 -32.91 2.84
CA GLY A 90 1.67 -32.60 1.75
C GLY A 90 0.96 -33.82 1.15
N LYS A 91 1.21 -35.04 1.66
CA LYS A 91 0.56 -36.27 1.20
C LYS A 91 -0.57 -36.76 2.13
N GLU A 92 -0.80 -36.07 3.24
CA GLU A 92 -2.06 -36.15 4.01
C GLU A 92 -3.13 -35.26 3.39
#